data_AF-A0A9N9MFA4-F1
#
_entry.id   AF-A0A9N9MFA4-F1
#
_cell.length_a   1.000
_cell.length_b   1.000
_cell.length_c   1.000
_cell.angle_alpha   90.00
_cell.angle_beta   90.00
_cell.angle_gamma   90.00
#
_symmetry.space_group_name_H-M   'P 1'
#
loop_
_entity.id
_entity.type
_entity.pdbx_description
1 polymer ?
#
loop_
_entity_poly.entity_id
_entity_poly.type
_entity_poly.pdbx_seq_one_letter_code
_entity_poly.pdbx_strand_id
1 'polypeptide(L)'
;MEQGFIKGNSINLPKIDVLMLGEFLASNKDFCSAEFRNVKTSMSSRPSYGDDAVSYVQLKREGNLCTVKGKICPEHKVHAKLYGVTLIVDEQQEAVKSIECHDCVASLGRCKHAIAFLMWVHRRSEEPSCTSVECYWMKSKLSRVGSTLKYITAKELSNGRPSLSSNTSVFEEFLEEGKRRKLTNCEVLKYQANYVFDQIKSLSMHKLVLKYKERSCDTFLEKMVLTDTDISSIEKETRGQHKSSLWHELRYGRITASRAYEFSRCKTSDGTLISLIMGGKIPDTLAMKRGRILEEEVRKTVSTKLGKKINKCGLMLSENYPMIAGSPDGICENSIIEIKCPMQLQMYVTGLKRGYYCVADCNYSANKNVQIISVSYDEKYVLKFLNDIVFSWKNNVYPLLYQSTL
;
A
#
# COMPACT_ATOMS: atom_id res chain seq x y z
N MET A 1 34.16 2.67 -13.03
CA MET A 1 34.55 1.29 -12.71
C MET A 1 35.87 1.38 -12.00
N GLU A 2 36.06 0.61 -10.94
CA GLU A 2 37.30 0.69 -10.15
C GLU A 2 38.46 -0.02 -10.85
N GLN A 3 39.68 0.44 -10.61
CA GLN A 3 40.87 -0.12 -11.26
C GLN A 3 41.05 -1.60 -10.83
N GLY A 4 41.19 -2.49 -11.82
CA GLY A 4 41.33 -3.94 -11.58
C GLY A 4 40.02 -4.70 -11.37
N PHE A 5 38.85 -4.06 -11.47
CA PHE A 5 37.55 -4.73 -11.45
C PHE A 5 37.00 -4.96 -12.86
N ILE A 6 36.29 -6.08 -13.06
CA ILE A 6 35.55 -6.39 -14.28
C ILE A 6 34.04 -6.24 -14.07
N LYS A 7 33.30 -5.99 -15.16
CA LYS A 7 31.83 -5.90 -15.12
C LYS A 7 31.22 -7.24 -14.73
N GLY A 8 30.30 -7.23 -13.77
CA GLY A 8 29.51 -8.41 -13.40
C GLY A 8 28.51 -8.77 -14.49
N ASN A 9 28.36 -10.07 -14.74
CA ASN A 9 27.39 -10.65 -15.66
C ASN A 9 26.97 -12.05 -15.17
N SER A 10 25.99 -12.66 -15.84
CA SER A 10 25.42 -13.96 -15.45
C SER A 10 26.40 -15.14 -15.47
N ILE A 11 27.61 -14.99 -16.02
CA ILE A 11 28.59 -16.08 -16.14
C ILE A 11 29.81 -15.93 -15.23
N ASN A 12 29.98 -14.77 -14.57
CA ASN A 12 31.22 -14.46 -13.83
C ASN A 12 31.02 -14.14 -12.35
N LEU A 13 29.77 -14.18 -11.85
CA LEU A 13 29.48 -14.08 -10.42
C LEU A 13 30.04 -15.29 -9.66
N PRO A 14 30.52 -15.10 -8.41
CA PRO A 14 30.88 -16.23 -7.56
C PRO A 14 29.63 -17.04 -7.23
N LYS A 15 29.76 -18.36 -7.20
CA LYS A 15 28.70 -19.25 -6.75
C LYS A 15 28.51 -19.06 -5.25
N ILE A 16 27.27 -18.82 -4.83
CA ILE A 16 26.89 -18.79 -3.42
C ILE A 16 25.69 -19.73 -3.32
N ASP A 17 25.87 -20.87 -2.67
CA ASP A 17 24.77 -21.80 -2.45
C ASP A 17 24.04 -21.54 -1.11
N VAL A 18 22.96 -22.29 -0.89
CA VAL A 18 22.13 -22.18 0.31
C VAL A 18 22.89 -22.56 1.60
N LEU A 19 23.89 -23.44 1.53
CA LEU A 19 24.69 -23.87 2.67
C LEU A 19 25.67 -22.77 3.07
N MET A 20 26.39 -22.19 2.11
CA MET A 20 27.28 -21.03 2.30
C MET A 20 26.54 -19.87 2.97
N LEU A 21 25.32 -19.61 2.50
CA LEU A 21 24.44 -18.58 3.03
C LEU A 21 24.00 -18.88 4.47
N GLY A 22 23.60 -20.13 4.73
CA GLY A 22 23.19 -20.60 6.05
C GLY A 22 24.33 -20.49 7.08
N GLU A 23 25.52 -20.96 6.73
CA GLU A 23 26.71 -20.91 7.58
C GLU A 23 27.14 -19.47 7.89
N PHE A 24 27.12 -18.60 6.88
CA PHE A 24 27.46 -17.19 7.06
C PHE A 24 26.48 -16.47 7.98
N LEU A 25 25.18 -16.66 7.78
CA LEU A 25 24.15 -16.03 8.61
C LEU A 25 24.13 -16.60 10.05
N ALA A 26 24.45 -17.88 10.22
CA ALA A 26 24.52 -18.53 11.53
C ALA A 26 25.77 -18.11 12.33
N SER A 27 26.92 -17.99 11.67
CA SER A 27 28.20 -17.67 12.31
C SER A 27 28.34 -16.19 12.65
N ASN A 28 27.58 -15.32 11.96
CA ASN A 28 27.74 -13.88 12.06
C ASN A 28 26.71 -13.26 13.01
N LYS A 29 27.15 -12.95 14.24
CA LYS A 29 26.31 -12.47 15.35
C LYS A 29 25.52 -11.19 15.01
N ASP A 30 26.00 -10.39 14.07
CA ASP A 30 25.33 -9.16 13.64
C ASP A 30 24.01 -9.40 12.88
N PHE A 31 23.86 -10.56 12.23
CA PHE A 31 22.63 -10.96 11.52
C PHE A 31 21.72 -11.89 12.33
N CYS A 32 22.21 -12.47 13.43
CA CYS A 32 21.47 -13.37 14.31
C CYS A 32 20.63 -12.67 15.41
N SER A 33 20.63 -11.33 15.46
CA SER A 33 19.86 -10.56 16.44
C SER A 33 18.33 -10.68 16.25
N ALA A 34 17.58 -10.65 17.36
CA ALA A 34 16.11 -10.79 17.36
C ALA A 34 15.38 -9.74 16.50
N GLU A 35 15.99 -8.56 16.30
CA GLU A 35 15.47 -7.47 15.46
C GLU A 35 15.50 -7.78 13.96
N PHE A 36 16.41 -8.65 13.51
CA PHE A 36 16.53 -9.09 12.11
C PHE A 36 15.79 -10.41 11.86
N ARG A 37 15.46 -11.20 12.89
CA ARG A 37 14.69 -12.45 12.72
C ARG A 37 13.24 -12.21 12.28
N ASN A 38 12.69 -11.00 12.42
CA ASN A 38 11.30 -10.69 12.08
C ASN A 38 11.15 -9.54 11.07
N VAL A 39 10.35 -9.81 10.02
CA VAL A 39 9.82 -8.89 8.99
C VAL A 39 10.85 -8.18 8.10
N LYS A 40 11.93 -7.58 8.63
CA LYS A 40 12.90 -6.79 7.84
C LYS A 40 13.78 -7.65 6.93
N THR A 41 14.27 -8.81 7.41
CA THR A 41 15.05 -9.74 6.59
C THR A 41 14.19 -10.39 5.51
N SER A 42 12.96 -10.81 5.86
CA SER A 42 11.97 -11.35 4.91
C SER A 42 11.55 -10.34 3.84
N MET A 43 11.49 -9.04 4.17
CA MET A 43 11.22 -7.97 3.21
C MET A 43 12.44 -7.69 2.30
N SER A 44 13.65 -7.78 2.84
CA SER A 44 14.90 -7.44 2.12
C SER A 44 15.44 -8.58 1.27
N SER A 45 15.10 -9.83 1.62
CA SER A 45 15.38 -11.02 0.81
C SER A 45 14.42 -11.20 -0.37
N ARG A 46 13.38 -10.35 -0.49
CA ARG A 46 12.42 -10.43 -1.59
C ARG A 46 13.17 -10.28 -2.93
N PRO A 47 12.95 -11.21 -3.88
CA PRO A 47 13.55 -11.12 -5.21
C PRO A 47 13.32 -9.76 -5.88
N SER A 48 12.08 -9.27 -5.81
CA SER A 48 11.67 -7.98 -6.37
C SER A 48 12.49 -6.78 -5.88
N TYR A 49 12.87 -6.75 -4.59
CA TYR A 49 13.63 -5.62 -4.06
C TYR A 49 15.09 -5.66 -4.55
N GLY A 50 15.75 -6.82 -4.45
CA GLY A 50 17.13 -6.98 -4.92
C GLY A 50 17.28 -6.71 -6.42
N ASP A 51 16.38 -7.27 -7.23
CA ASP A 51 16.43 -7.15 -8.69
C ASP A 51 16.19 -5.72 -9.19
N ASP A 52 15.39 -4.95 -8.46
CA ASP A 52 15.11 -3.57 -8.82
C ASP A 52 16.14 -2.60 -8.25
N ALA A 53 16.73 -2.87 -7.08
CA ALA A 53 17.57 -1.92 -6.35
C ALA A 53 19.08 -2.05 -6.66
N VAL A 54 19.57 -3.23 -7.04
CA VAL A 54 21.00 -3.47 -7.33
C VAL A 54 21.41 -2.86 -8.66
N SER A 55 22.62 -2.31 -8.73
CA SER A 55 23.19 -1.67 -9.91
C SER A 55 24.71 -1.69 -9.90
N TYR A 56 25.31 -1.47 -11.07
CA TYR A 56 26.75 -1.30 -11.25
C TYR A 56 27.59 -2.39 -10.56
N VAL A 57 27.19 -3.65 -10.76
CA VAL A 57 27.90 -4.79 -10.18
C VAL A 57 29.21 -5.01 -10.91
N GLN A 58 30.29 -5.09 -10.16
CA GLN A 58 31.64 -5.34 -10.64
C GLN A 58 32.33 -6.32 -9.69
N LEU A 59 33.27 -7.10 -10.17
CA LEU A 59 34.00 -8.06 -9.35
C LEU A 59 35.47 -8.11 -9.69
N LYS A 60 36.27 -8.56 -8.73
CA LYS A 60 37.72 -8.75 -8.84
C LYS A 60 38.08 -10.06 -8.14
N ARG A 61 38.90 -10.88 -8.80
CA ARG A 61 39.45 -12.11 -8.22
C ARG A 61 40.91 -11.92 -7.89
N GLU A 62 41.29 -12.20 -6.66
CA GLU A 62 42.67 -12.17 -6.18
C GLU A 62 42.94 -13.47 -5.41
N GLY A 63 43.67 -14.40 -6.04
CA GLY A 63 43.84 -15.76 -5.51
C GLY A 63 42.49 -16.46 -5.40
N ASN A 64 42.14 -16.90 -4.18
CA ASN A 64 40.88 -17.59 -3.88
C ASN A 64 39.72 -16.66 -3.55
N LEU A 65 39.99 -15.35 -3.40
CA LEU A 65 38.99 -14.38 -2.96
C LEU A 65 38.35 -13.68 -4.17
N CYS A 66 37.04 -13.78 -4.27
CA CYS A 66 36.22 -13.00 -5.18
C CYS A 66 35.60 -11.82 -4.42
N THR A 67 36.04 -10.60 -4.73
CA THR A 67 35.45 -9.37 -4.21
C THR A 67 34.40 -8.87 -5.20
N VAL A 68 33.13 -8.88 -4.80
CA VAL A 68 32.00 -8.36 -5.57
C VAL A 68 31.55 -7.02 -4.97
N LYS A 69 31.56 -5.97 -5.80
CA LYS A 69 31.06 -4.64 -5.43
C LYS A 69 29.81 -4.31 -6.23
N GLY A 70 28.86 -3.66 -5.58
CA GLY A 70 27.65 -3.17 -6.23
C GLY A 70 27.17 -1.88 -5.60
N LYS A 71 26.19 -1.26 -6.25
CA LYS A 71 25.48 -0.07 -5.76
C LYS A 71 24.02 -0.40 -5.55
N ILE A 72 23.46 0.03 -4.43
CA ILE A 72 22.06 -0.23 -4.06
C ILE A 72 21.30 1.08 -3.95
N CYS A 73 20.13 1.11 -4.59
CA CYS A 73 19.21 2.22 -4.52
C CYS A 73 18.39 2.16 -3.22
N PRO A 74 18.40 3.23 -2.39
CA PRO A 74 17.59 3.27 -1.18
C PRO A 74 16.10 3.36 -1.51
N GLU A 75 15.33 2.43 -0.95
CA GLU A 75 13.89 2.26 -1.21
C GLU A 75 13.05 3.51 -0.94
N HIS A 76 13.37 4.24 0.14
CA HIS A 76 12.61 5.43 0.54
C HIS A 76 13.10 6.73 -0.10
N LYS A 77 14.21 6.70 -0.85
CA LYS A 77 14.82 7.87 -1.49
C LYS A 77 15.45 7.49 -2.83
N VAL A 78 14.63 7.08 -3.79
CA VAL A 78 15.08 6.49 -5.07
C VAL A 78 15.98 7.38 -5.93
N HIS A 79 16.00 8.69 -5.67
CA HIS A 79 16.87 9.67 -6.33
C HIS A 79 18.09 10.11 -5.49
N ALA A 80 18.25 9.58 -4.28
CA ALA A 80 19.40 9.88 -3.44
C ALA A 80 20.66 9.13 -3.90
N LYS A 81 21.80 9.49 -3.28
CA LYS A 81 23.09 8.81 -3.48
C LYS A 81 22.91 7.30 -3.29
N LEU A 82 23.35 6.52 -4.28
CA LEU A 82 23.37 5.06 -4.21
C LEU A 82 24.36 4.60 -3.13
N TYR A 83 24.00 3.54 -2.41
CA TYR A 83 24.86 2.98 -1.38
C TYR A 83 25.79 1.92 -1.95
N GLY A 84 27.10 2.07 -1.73
CA GLY A 84 28.10 1.06 -2.07
C GLY A 84 28.02 -0.14 -1.13
N VAL A 85 28.03 -1.34 -1.71
CA VAL A 85 28.11 -2.61 -0.98
C VAL A 85 29.27 -3.43 -1.52
N THR A 86 30.04 -4.03 -0.61
CA THR A 86 31.14 -4.94 -0.92
C THR A 86 30.85 -6.29 -0.29
N LEU A 87 30.97 -7.35 -1.07
CA LEU A 87 30.85 -8.74 -0.67
C LEU A 87 32.17 -9.45 -1.00
N ILE A 88 32.69 -10.24 -0.06
CA ILE A 88 33.91 -11.03 -0.24
C ILE A 88 33.54 -12.51 -0.09
N VAL A 89 33.79 -13.29 -1.13
CA VAL A 89 33.54 -14.74 -1.18
C VAL A 89 34.87 -15.46 -1.38
N ASP A 90 35.11 -16.49 -0.59
CA ASP A 90 36.20 -17.44 -0.79
C ASP A 90 35.69 -18.57 -1.69
N GLU A 91 36.12 -18.57 -2.95
CA GLU A 91 35.69 -19.55 -3.96
C GLU A 91 36.32 -20.93 -3.72
N GLN A 92 37.40 -21.05 -2.95
CA GLN A 92 38.04 -22.35 -2.66
C GLN A 92 37.41 -23.02 -1.43
N GLN A 93 37.16 -22.24 -0.37
CA GLN A 93 36.52 -22.75 0.85
C GLN A 93 34.99 -22.79 0.74
N GLU A 94 34.43 -22.35 -0.39
CA GLU A 94 33.00 -22.15 -0.58
C GLU A 94 32.41 -21.41 0.63
N ALA A 95 32.96 -20.25 0.98
CA ALA A 95 32.55 -19.50 2.17
C ALA A 95 32.38 -18.00 1.89
N VAL A 96 31.28 -17.41 2.36
CA VAL A 96 31.12 -15.96 2.39
C VAL A 96 31.96 -15.42 3.56
N LYS A 97 32.94 -14.56 3.29
CA LYS A 97 33.84 -14.02 4.33
C LYS A 97 33.28 -12.77 4.98
N SER A 98 32.80 -11.82 4.17
CA SER A 98 32.23 -10.57 4.70
C SER A 98 31.27 -9.91 3.72
N ILE A 99 30.38 -9.08 4.28
CA ILE A 99 29.56 -8.17 3.51
C ILE A 99 29.38 -6.84 4.24
N GLU A 100 29.65 -5.74 3.55
CA GLU A 100 29.70 -4.40 4.12
C GLU A 100 28.96 -3.40 3.24
N CYS A 101 28.20 -2.50 3.87
CA CYS A 101 27.51 -1.41 3.19
C CYS A 101 28.04 -0.07 3.69
N HIS A 102 28.67 0.71 2.81
CA HIS A 102 29.53 1.83 3.20
C HIS A 102 28.80 3.14 3.43
N ASP A 103 27.71 3.39 2.69
CA ASP A 103 27.05 4.70 2.65
C ASP A 103 25.73 4.76 3.43
N CYS A 104 25.39 3.72 4.20
CA CYS A 104 24.16 3.67 4.98
C CYS A 104 24.43 3.98 6.47
N VAL A 105 23.44 4.55 7.15
CA VAL A 105 23.54 4.92 8.59
C VAL A 105 23.84 3.71 9.49
N ALA A 106 23.54 2.50 9.02
CA ALA A 106 23.79 1.24 9.71
C ALA A 106 24.99 0.47 9.11
N SER A 107 26.04 1.18 8.65
CA SER A 107 27.20 0.62 7.93
C SER A 107 27.99 -0.43 8.70
N LEU A 108 27.85 -0.48 10.03
CA LEU A 108 28.42 -1.50 10.92
C LEU A 108 27.61 -2.81 10.92
N GLY A 109 27.50 -3.46 9.75
CA GLY A 109 27.05 -4.85 9.62
C GLY A 109 25.55 -5.13 9.82
N ARG A 110 24.70 -4.10 9.98
CA ARG A 110 23.27 -4.26 10.33
C ARG A 110 22.32 -3.55 9.37
N CYS A 111 22.54 -3.67 8.07
CA CYS A 111 21.69 -2.98 7.10
C CYS A 111 20.96 -3.94 6.15
N LYS A 112 19.74 -3.53 5.77
CA LYS A 112 18.93 -4.25 4.78
C LYS A 112 19.60 -4.37 3.41
N HIS A 113 20.47 -3.43 3.07
CA HIS A 113 21.14 -3.37 1.78
C HIS A 113 22.18 -4.48 1.61
N ALA A 114 22.95 -4.78 2.67
CA ALA A 114 23.91 -5.89 2.67
C ALA A 114 23.19 -7.22 2.41
N ILE A 115 22.15 -7.53 3.20
CA ILE A 115 21.37 -8.76 3.00
C ILE A 115 20.72 -8.82 1.62
N ALA A 116 20.15 -7.71 1.13
CA ALA A 116 19.56 -7.66 -0.20
C ALA A 116 20.60 -7.96 -1.30
N PHE A 117 21.83 -7.47 -1.15
CA PHE A 117 22.92 -7.76 -2.09
C PHE A 117 23.34 -9.22 -2.05
N LEU A 118 23.56 -9.77 -0.86
CA LEU A 118 23.97 -11.17 -0.67
C LEU A 118 22.95 -12.14 -1.28
N MET A 119 21.66 -11.92 -0.95
CA MET A 119 20.56 -12.71 -1.48
C MET A 119 20.40 -12.55 -2.99
N TRP A 120 20.73 -11.38 -3.54
CA TRP A 120 20.71 -11.15 -4.98
C TRP A 120 21.84 -11.91 -5.69
N VAL A 121 23.07 -11.88 -5.17
CA VAL A 121 24.20 -12.63 -5.75
C VAL A 121 23.93 -14.13 -5.72
N HIS A 122 23.42 -14.66 -4.60
CA HIS A 122 23.00 -16.07 -4.48
C HIS A 122 22.02 -16.46 -5.60
N ARG A 123 20.89 -15.75 -5.74
CA ARG A 123 19.90 -16.05 -6.79
C ARG A 123 20.49 -15.99 -8.20
N ARG A 124 21.24 -14.94 -8.53
CA ARG A 124 21.84 -14.77 -9.86
C ARG A 124 22.96 -15.77 -10.15
N SER A 125 23.57 -16.35 -9.11
CA SER A 125 24.56 -17.42 -9.27
C SER A 125 23.94 -18.80 -9.49
N GLU A 126 22.68 -19.00 -9.10
CA GLU A 126 21.94 -20.27 -9.26
C GLU A 126 21.01 -20.29 -10.48
N GLU A 127 20.65 -19.12 -11.03
CA GLU A 127 19.82 -19.04 -12.25
C GLU A 127 20.62 -19.46 -13.50
N PRO A 128 20.21 -20.51 -14.24
CA PRO A 128 20.87 -20.90 -15.48
C PRO A 128 20.61 -19.85 -16.58
N SER A 129 21.65 -19.51 -17.34
CA SER A 129 21.55 -18.53 -18.42
C SER A 129 20.72 -19.08 -19.59
N CYS A 130 19.52 -18.52 -19.77
CA CYS A 130 18.70 -18.75 -20.95
C CYS A 130 19.25 -17.94 -22.13
N THR A 131 20.13 -18.55 -22.94
CA THR A 131 20.55 -18.13 -24.29
C THR A 131 21.23 -16.75 -24.47
N SER A 132 21.24 -15.85 -23.48
CA SER A 132 21.94 -14.55 -23.53
C SER A 132 22.65 -14.22 -22.21
N VAL A 133 23.89 -13.73 -22.29
CA VAL A 133 24.68 -13.28 -21.13
C VAL A 133 24.09 -11.97 -20.60
N GLU A 134 23.54 -11.99 -19.39
CA GLU A 134 22.90 -10.82 -18.76
C GLU A 134 23.96 -9.89 -18.13
N CYS A 135 23.90 -8.59 -18.40
CA CYS A 135 24.86 -7.61 -17.89
C CYS A 135 24.36 -6.96 -16.58
N TYR A 136 25.16 -7.02 -15.51
CA TYR A 136 24.84 -6.43 -14.20
C TYR A 136 25.54 -5.09 -13.95
N TRP A 137 26.37 -4.63 -14.88
CA TRP A 137 26.90 -3.27 -14.91
C TRP A 137 25.90 -2.30 -15.55
N MET A 138 24.75 -2.13 -14.91
CA MET A 138 23.70 -1.22 -15.37
C MET A 138 23.07 -0.46 -14.21
N LYS A 139 22.34 0.60 -14.54
CA LYS A 139 21.60 1.41 -13.57
C LYS A 139 20.37 0.64 -13.06
N SER A 140 20.07 0.77 -11.77
CA SER A 140 18.98 0.03 -11.10
C SER A 140 17.62 0.46 -11.64
N LYS A 141 16.68 -0.50 -11.75
CA LYS A 141 15.29 -0.21 -12.18
C LYS A 141 14.60 0.74 -11.20
N LEU A 142 14.88 0.60 -9.90
CA LEU A 142 14.30 1.44 -8.84
C LEU A 142 14.67 2.92 -8.99
N SER A 143 15.90 3.22 -9.45
CA SER A 143 16.31 4.60 -9.71
C SER A 143 15.65 5.25 -10.94
N ARG A 144 14.89 4.46 -11.73
CA ARG A 144 14.08 4.93 -12.87
C ARG A 144 12.63 5.22 -12.48
N VAL A 145 12.23 4.89 -11.25
CA VAL A 145 10.91 5.25 -10.71
C VAL A 145 10.80 6.77 -10.69
N GLY A 146 9.79 7.31 -11.38
CA GLY A 146 9.60 8.76 -11.56
C GLY A 146 10.27 9.36 -12.80
N SER A 147 11.25 8.68 -13.42
CA SER A 147 11.90 9.15 -14.65
C SER A 147 11.36 8.47 -15.93
N THR A 148 10.55 7.44 -15.77
CA THR A 148 9.83 6.82 -16.89
C THR A 148 8.50 7.54 -17.02
N LEU A 149 8.30 8.24 -18.14
CA LEU A 149 6.98 8.67 -18.59
C LEU A 149 6.13 7.40 -18.73
N LYS A 150 5.38 7.03 -17.68
CA LYS A 150 4.42 5.93 -17.72
C LYS A 150 3.27 6.23 -18.68
N TYR A 151 3.10 7.50 -19.00
CA TYR A 151 2.11 8.09 -19.86
C TYR A 151 2.76 9.34 -20.43
N ILE A 152 2.74 9.50 -21.75
CA ILE A 152 3.04 10.79 -22.36
C ILE A 152 1.80 11.63 -22.14
N THR A 153 1.93 12.76 -21.46
CA THR A 153 0.79 13.67 -21.31
C THR A 153 0.44 14.26 -22.68
N ALA A 154 -0.84 14.57 -22.93
CA ALA A 154 -1.24 15.21 -24.19
C ALA A 154 -0.43 16.50 -24.47
N LYS A 155 0.01 17.16 -23.41
CA LYS A 155 0.88 18.34 -23.42
C LYS A 155 2.32 18.04 -23.91
N GLU A 156 2.84 16.86 -23.64
CA GLU A 156 4.16 16.40 -24.11
C GLU A 156 4.11 15.79 -25.51
N LEU A 157 2.94 15.31 -25.95
CA LEU A 157 2.68 14.91 -27.34
C LEU A 157 2.57 16.12 -28.28
N SER A 158 2.13 17.27 -27.78
CA SER A 158 2.02 18.49 -28.57
C SER A 158 3.33 19.29 -28.51
N ASN A 159 4.16 19.21 -29.55
CA ASN A 159 5.25 20.18 -29.78
C ASN A 159 4.73 21.58 -30.14
N GLY A 160 3.42 21.76 -30.28
CA GLY A 160 2.77 23.04 -30.51
C GLY A 160 2.25 23.66 -29.22
N ARG A 161 2.35 24.99 -29.09
CA ARG A 161 1.54 25.72 -28.12
C ARG A 161 0.08 25.39 -28.40
N PRO A 162 -0.75 24.99 -27.41
CA PRO A 162 -2.16 24.77 -27.65
C PRO A 162 -2.79 26.12 -28.01
N SER A 163 -2.99 26.35 -29.31
CA SER A 163 -3.79 27.44 -29.85
C SER A 163 -5.15 26.90 -30.29
N LEU A 164 -5.84 26.23 -29.37
CA LEU A 164 -7.29 26.20 -29.47
C LEU A 164 -7.82 27.02 -28.31
N SER A 165 -8.65 28.00 -28.63
CA SER A 165 -9.52 28.62 -27.64
C SER A 165 -10.21 27.50 -26.88
N SER A 166 -10.30 27.62 -25.56
CA SER A 166 -11.07 26.71 -24.71
C SER A 166 -12.55 26.85 -25.05
N ASN A 167 -12.96 26.30 -26.19
CA ASN A 167 -14.35 26.31 -26.61
C ASN A 167 -15.05 25.16 -25.91
N THR A 168 -15.72 25.46 -24.80
CA THR A 168 -16.53 24.51 -24.05
C THR A 168 -17.82 24.12 -24.78
N SER A 169 -18.12 24.71 -25.96
CA SER A 169 -19.37 24.47 -26.69
C SER A 169 -19.66 22.99 -26.94
N VAL A 170 -18.66 22.21 -27.37
CA VAL A 170 -18.85 20.77 -27.63
C VAL A 170 -19.17 20.00 -26.35
N PHE A 171 -18.55 20.40 -25.24
CA PHE A 171 -18.81 19.78 -23.95
C PHE A 171 -20.21 20.16 -23.44
N GLU A 172 -20.60 21.43 -23.55
CA GLU A 172 -21.93 21.93 -23.19
C GLU A 172 -23.02 21.25 -24.03
N GLU A 173 -22.86 21.19 -25.35
CA GLU A 173 -23.77 20.48 -26.27
C GLU A 173 -23.86 18.98 -25.92
N PHE A 174 -22.74 18.33 -25.58
CA PHE A 174 -22.75 16.95 -25.13
C PHE A 174 -23.54 16.77 -23.83
N LEU A 175 -23.39 17.70 -22.86
CA LEU A 175 -24.15 17.67 -21.61
C LEU A 175 -25.65 17.86 -21.86
N GLU A 176 -26.04 18.78 -22.75
CA GLU A 176 -27.44 19.01 -23.12
C GLU A 176 -28.04 17.82 -23.85
N GLU A 177 -27.33 17.27 -24.83
CA GLU A 177 -27.77 16.11 -25.60
C GLU A 177 -27.86 14.85 -24.71
N GLY A 178 -26.92 14.69 -23.78
CA GLY A 178 -26.94 13.63 -22.78
C GLY A 178 -28.17 13.71 -21.86
N LYS A 179 -28.55 14.93 -21.43
CA LYS A 179 -29.78 15.17 -20.68
C LYS A 179 -31.03 14.87 -21.53
N ARG A 180 -31.07 15.36 -22.77
CA ARG A 180 -32.18 15.13 -23.72
C ARG A 180 -32.43 13.65 -23.94
N ARG A 181 -31.37 12.86 -24.07
CA ARG A 181 -31.43 11.39 -24.24
C ARG A 181 -31.60 10.60 -22.94
N LYS A 182 -31.65 11.28 -21.78
CA LYS A 182 -31.72 10.66 -20.44
C LYS A 182 -30.63 9.60 -20.24
N LEU A 183 -29.40 9.89 -20.64
CA LEU A 183 -28.27 8.98 -20.47
C LEU A 183 -27.93 8.84 -18.98
N THR A 184 -28.22 7.68 -18.40
CA THR A 184 -27.94 7.37 -17.00
C THR A 184 -26.60 6.63 -16.80
N ASN A 185 -25.99 6.15 -17.89
CA ASN A 185 -24.75 5.37 -17.86
C ASN A 185 -23.58 6.09 -18.56
N CYS A 186 -23.35 7.35 -18.21
CA CYS A 186 -22.18 8.11 -18.67
C CYS A 186 -21.44 8.68 -17.47
N GLU A 187 -20.16 8.31 -17.29
CA GLU A 187 -19.34 8.77 -16.16
C GLU A 187 -19.22 10.30 -16.14
N VAL A 188 -19.12 10.94 -17.30
CA VAL A 188 -19.00 12.41 -17.42
C VAL A 188 -20.25 13.12 -16.88
N LEU A 189 -21.44 12.57 -17.14
CA LEU A 189 -22.70 13.13 -16.66
C LEU A 189 -22.88 12.95 -15.14
N LYS A 190 -22.32 11.88 -14.55
CA LYS A 190 -22.42 11.58 -13.12
C LYS A 190 -21.73 12.60 -12.21
N TYR A 191 -20.86 13.44 -12.75
CA TYR A 191 -20.14 14.46 -11.97
C TYR A 191 -20.66 15.89 -12.26
N GLN A 192 -21.82 16.01 -12.93
CA GLN A 192 -22.48 17.30 -13.17
C GLN A 192 -23.42 17.66 -12.03
N ALA A 193 -23.51 18.97 -11.73
CA ALA A 193 -24.32 19.49 -10.63
C ALA A 193 -25.83 19.14 -10.75
N ASN A 194 -26.33 18.97 -11.97
CA ASN A 194 -27.75 18.76 -12.24
C ASN A 194 -28.12 17.28 -12.44
N TYR A 195 -27.20 16.36 -12.19
CA TYR A 195 -27.47 14.92 -12.33
C TYR A 195 -28.35 14.42 -11.17
N VAL A 196 -29.44 13.71 -11.50
CA VAL A 196 -30.34 13.12 -10.50
C VAL A 196 -29.74 11.81 -10.01
N PHE A 197 -29.28 11.79 -8.76
CA PHE A 197 -28.68 10.61 -8.14
C PHE A 197 -29.69 9.80 -7.36
N ASP A 198 -29.42 8.50 -7.20
CA ASP A 198 -29.97 7.74 -6.08
C ASP A 198 -29.65 8.45 -4.77
N GLN A 199 -30.61 8.44 -3.84
CA GLN A 199 -30.50 9.11 -2.54
C GLN A 199 -29.18 8.76 -1.83
N ILE A 200 -28.76 7.50 -1.84
CA ILE A 200 -27.52 7.05 -1.21
C ILE A 200 -26.27 7.47 -1.98
N LYS A 201 -26.30 7.44 -3.31
CA LYS A 201 -25.17 7.89 -4.14
C LYS A 201 -24.92 9.38 -3.98
N SER A 202 -25.93 10.17 -3.62
CA SER A 202 -25.77 11.60 -3.33
C SER A 202 -24.88 11.86 -2.11
N LEU A 203 -24.71 10.87 -1.23
CA LEU A 203 -23.90 10.94 0.00
C LEU A 203 -22.41 10.65 -0.23
N SER A 204 -21.96 10.46 -1.47
CA SER A 204 -20.52 10.41 -1.80
C SER A 204 -19.84 11.74 -1.45
N MET A 205 -18.60 11.72 -0.96
CA MET A 205 -17.89 12.95 -0.59
C MET A 205 -17.78 13.93 -1.76
N HIS A 206 -17.48 13.44 -2.95
CA HIS A 206 -17.32 14.30 -4.13
C HIS A 206 -18.61 15.07 -4.45
N LYS A 207 -19.77 14.40 -4.40
CA LYS A 207 -21.05 15.07 -4.67
C LYS A 207 -21.49 16.01 -3.56
N LEU A 208 -21.18 15.67 -2.30
CA LEU A 208 -21.44 16.59 -1.20
C LEU A 208 -20.62 17.87 -1.37
N VAL A 209 -19.34 17.75 -1.72
CA VAL A 209 -18.49 18.91 -2.03
C VAL A 209 -19.04 19.69 -3.23
N LEU A 210 -19.46 19.00 -4.30
CA LEU A 210 -20.07 19.63 -5.47
C LEU A 210 -21.40 20.33 -5.17
N LYS A 211 -22.20 19.79 -4.25
CA LYS A 211 -23.50 20.32 -3.83
C LYS A 211 -23.35 21.60 -3.02
N TYR A 212 -22.45 21.60 -2.04
CA TYR A 212 -22.29 22.74 -1.13
C TYR A 212 -21.31 23.79 -1.65
N LYS A 213 -20.30 23.40 -2.45
CA LYS A 213 -19.24 24.27 -3.01
C LYS A 213 -18.61 25.22 -1.99
N GLU A 214 -18.40 24.74 -0.77
CA GLU A 214 -17.84 25.53 0.31
C GLU A 214 -16.32 25.56 0.26
N ARG A 215 -15.73 26.75 0.27
CA ARG A 215 -14.26 26.90 0.27
C ARG A 215 -13.65 26.55 1.63
N SER A 216 -14.38 26.81 2.72
CA SER A 216 -13.97 26.47 4.08
C SER A 216 -14.38 25.04 4.43
N CYS A 217 -13.42 24.24 4.92
CA CYS A 217 -13.69 22.87 5.35
C CYS A 217 -14.62 22.80 6.57
N ASP A 218 -14.49 23.76 7.50
CA ASP A 218 -15.28 23.74 8.74
C ASP A 218 -16.76 24.00 8.43
N THR A 219 -17.04 25.02 7.62
CA THR A 219 -18.39 25.34 7.14
C THR A 219 -19.00 24.21 6.32
N PHE A 220 -18.17 23.49 5.53
CA PHE A 220 -18.61 22.30 4.81
C PHE A 220 -19.07 21.18 5.76
N LEU A 221 -18.27 20.89 6.80
CA LEU A 221 -18.58 19.83 7.76
C LEU A 221 -19.82 20.16 8.59
N GLU A 222 -20.04 21.42 8.97
CA GLU A 222 -21.25 21.88 9.66
C GLU A 222 -22.52 21.66 8.84
N LYS A 223 -22.43 21.76 7.50
CA LYS A 223 -23.56 21.53 6.58
C LYS A 223 -23.80 20.05 6.29
N MET A 224 -22.85 19.18 6.62
CA MET A 224 -22.91 17.75 6.35
C MET A 224 -23.56 17.03 7.53
N VAL A 225 -24.89 16.89 7.49
CA VAL A 225 -25.66 16.12 8.48
C VAL A 225 -26.05 14.78 7.87
N LEU A 226 -25.60 13.69 8.49
CA LEU A 226 -25.99 12.33 8.14
C LEU A 226 -27.07 11.86 9.11
N THR A 227 -28.16 11.28 8.59
CA THR A 227 -29.21 10.69 9.45
C THR A 227 -28.93 9.22 9.73
N ASP A 228 -29.43 8.69 10.84
CA ASP A 228 -29.37 7.24 11.15
C ASP A 228 -29.98 6.39 10.03
N THR A 229 -31.04 6.89 9.38
CA THR A 229 -31.67 6.24 8.22
C THR A 229 -30.73 6.15 7.03
N ASP A 230 -29.91 7.19 6.78
CA ASP A 230 -28.92 7.18 5.71
C ASP A 230 -27.81 6.18 6.01
N ILE A 231 -27.29 6.19 7.24
CA ILE A 231 -26.20 5.30 7.67
C ILE A 231 -26.64 3.83 7.58
N SER A 232 -27.85 3.51 8.05
CA SER A 232 -28.43 2.18 7.97
C SER A 232 -28.65 1.71 6.53
N SER A 233 -29.11 2.62 5.66
CA SER A 233 -29.31 2.31 4.24
C SER A 233 -27.98 2.07 3.51
N ILE A 234 -26.97 2.90 3.78
CA ILE A 234 -25.60 2.73 3.28
C ILE A 234 -25.06 1.36 3.68
N GLU A 235 -25.14 1.00 4.96
CA GLU A 235 -24.66 -0.28 5.45
C GLU A 235 -25.30 -1.43 4.67
N LYS A 236 -26.63 -1.42 4.54
CA LYS A 236 -27.39 -2.49 3.89
C LYS A 236 -27.03 -2.65 2.41
N GLU A 237 -26.94 -1.55 1.65
CA GLU A 237 -26.62 -1.59 0.22
C GLU A 237 -25.15 -1.89 -0.08
N THR A 238 -24.26 -1.67 0.89
CA THR A 238 -22.82 -1.87 0.73
C THR A 238 -22.30 -3.16 1.37
N ARG A 239 -23.17 -4.07 1.83
CA ARG A 239 -22.79 -5.41 2.36
C ARG A 239 -21.99 -6.28 1.39
N GLY A 240 -22.07 -5.98 0.09
CA GLY A 240 -21.22 -6.60 -0.94
C GLY A 240 -19.73 -6.19 -0.88
N GLN A 241 -19.39 -5.19 -0.04
CA GLN A 241 -18.05 -4.66 0.20
C GLN A 241 -17.23 -4.49 -1.09
N HIS A 242 -16.12 -5.22 -1.25
CA HIS A 242 -15.21 -5.10 -2.38
C HIS A 242 -15.86 -5.34 -3.75
N LYS A 243 -16.99 -6.05 -3.81
CA LYS A 243 -17.76 -6.30 -5.04
C LYS A 243 -18.74 -5.18 -5.38
N SER A 244 -19.02 -4.27 -4.44
CA SER A 244 -19.97 -3.18 -4.61
C SER A 244 -19.27 -1.92 -5.11
N SER A 245 -19.66 -1.41 -6.28
CA SER A 245 -19.18 -0.11 -6.78
C SER A 245 -19.58 1.05 -5.87
N LEU A 246 -20.78 0.98 -5.28
CA LEU A 246 -21.27 1.95 -4.30
C LEU A 246 -20.38 2.00 -3.05
N TRP A 247 -19.87 0.86 -2.60
CA TRP A 247 -18.93 0.80 -1.46
C TRP A 247 -17.61 1.52 -1.77
N HIS A 248 -17.10 1.41 -3.00
CA HIS A 248 -15.90 2.15 -3.42
C HIS A 248 -16.17 3.66 -3.52
N GLU A 249 -17.30 4.03 -4.13
CA GLU A 249 -17.72 5.44 -4.29
C GLU A 249 -17.91 6.14 -2.93
N LEU A 250 -18.55 5.48 -1.97
CA LEU A 250 -18.75 6.07 -0.64
C LEU A 250 -17.47 6.13 0.20
N ARG A 251 -16.44 5.32 -0.12
CA ARG A 251 -15.12 5.41 0.52
C ARG A 251 -14.23 6.48 -0.10
N TYR A 252 -14.52 6.93 -1.32
CA TYR A 252 -13.77 7.99 -1.98
C TYR A 252 -13.75 9.26 -1.14
N GLY A 253 -12.55 9.78 -0.87
CA GLY A 253 -12.37 10.97 -0.04
C GLY A 253 -12.61 10.78 1.45
N ARG A 254 -12.99 9.57 1.90
CA ARG A 254 -13.20 9.25 3.33
C ARG A 254 -12.02 8.47 3.91
N ILE A 255 -11.76 8.71 5.18
CA ILE A 255 -10.75 7.98 5.95
C ILE A 255 -11.37 6.69 6.43
N THR A 256 -10.77 5.58 6.01
CA THR A 256 -11.26 4.24 6.33
C THR A 256 -10.50 3.67 7.52
N ALA A 257 -11.20 2.96 8.41
CA ALA A 257 -10.61 2.44 9.65
C ALA A 257 -9.30 1.65 9.44
N SER A 258 -9.22 0.87 8.36
CA SER A 258 -8.03 0.09 7.98
C SER A 258 -6.78 0.92 7.66
N ARG A 259 -6.93 2.22 7.37
CA ARG A 259 -5.83 3.13 6.99
C ARG A 259 -5.70 4.35 7.89
N ALA A 260 -6.61 4.49 8.85
CA ALA A 260 -6.64 5.61 9.78
C ALA A 260 -5.33 5.78 10.57
N TYR A 261 -4.67 4.68 10.92
CA TYR A 261 -3.42 4.72 11.67
C TYR A 261 -2.26 5.27 10.85
N GLU A 262 -2.15 4.84 9.59
CA GLU A 262 -1.16 5.38 8.66
C GLU A 262 -1.45 6.87 8.41
N PHE A 263 -2.73 7.22 8.31
CA PHE A 263 -3.17 8.57 8.03
C PHE A 263 -2.90 9.56 9.17
N SER A 264 -3.11 9.16 10.42
CA SER A 264 -2.84 10.03 11.58
C SER A 264 -1.37 10.42 11.71
N ARG A 265 -0.46 9.59 11.17
CA ARG A 265 0.99 9.83 11.20
C ARG A 265 1.52 10.42 9.90
N CYS A 266 0.66 10.58 8.89
CA CYS A 266 1.04 11.13 7.61
C CYS A 266 1.30 12.64 7.73
N LYS A 267 2.53 13.07 7.42
CA LYS A 267 2.93 14.48 7.43
C LYS A 267 3.00 15.11 6.04
N THR A 268 2.84 14.30 5.00
CA THR A 268 2.98 14.71 3.60
C THR A 268 1.61 14.85 2.96
N SER A 269 1.36 16.01 2.36
CA SER A 269 0.13 16.33 1.62
C SER A 269 0.08 15.68 0.22
N ASP A 270 1.25 15.32 -0.33
CA ASP A 270 1.39 14.65 -1.63
C ASP A 270 2.12 13.31 -1.47
N GLY A 271 1.34 12.22 -1.47
CA GLY A 271 1.90 10.89 -1.29
C GLY A 271 0.90 9.77 -1.55
N THR A 272 1.41 8.55 -1.73
CA THR A 272 0.64 7.35 -2.07
C THR A 272 -0.59 7.15 -1.19
N LEU A 273 -0.50 7.48 0.11
CA LEU A 273 -1.62 7.36 1.05
C LEU A 273 -2.77 8.33 0.74
N ILE A 274 -2.47 9.57 0.34
CA ILE A 274 -3.48 10.55 -0.05
C ILE A 274 -4.11 10.14 -1.38
N SER A 275 -3.29 9.72 -2.36
CA SER A 275 -3.80 9.19 -3.63
C SER A 275 -4.75 8.00 -3.41
N LEU A 276 -4.44 7.16 -2.44
CA LEU A 276 -5.24 6.00 -2.05
C LEU A 276 -6.59 6.35 -1.42
N ILE A 277 -6.66 7.45 -0.66
CA ILE A 277 -7.94 7.98 -0.13
C ILE A 277 -8.76 8.61 -1.26
N MET A 278 -8.09 9.23 -2.22
CA MET A 278 -8.66 9.78 -3.45
C MET A 278 -8.92 8.71 -4.54
N GLY A 279 -9.19 7.47 -4.14
CA GLY A 279 -9.61 6.40 -5.07
C GLY A 279 -8.48 5.67 -5.80
N GLY A 280 -7.22 5.97 -5.49
CA GLY A 280 -6.07 5.24 -6.01
C GLY A 280 -6.10 3.75 -5.66
N LYS A 281 -5.60 2.90 -6.57
CA LYS A 281 -5.57 1.44 -6.40
C LYS A 281 -4.13 0.96 -6.27
N ILE A 282 -3.90 0.05 -5.32
CA ILE A 282 -2.67 -0.76 -5.27
C ILE A 282 -2.98 -2.11 -5.93
N PRO A 283 -2.07 -2.67 -6.74
CA PRO A 283 -2.22 -4.02 -7.26
C PRO A 283 -2.44 -5.05 -6.16
N ASP A 284 -3.40 -5.95 -6.37
CA ASP A 284 -3.68 -7.03 -5.44
C ASP A 284 -2.50 -8.01 -5.36
N THR A 285 -1.95 -8.16 -4.16
CA THR A 285 -0.95 -9.21 -3.90
C THR A 285 -1.61 -10.58 -3.77
N LEU A 286 -0.84 -11.66 -3.98
CA LEU A 286 -1.33 -13.04 -3.78
C LEU A 286 -1.84 -13.25 -2.35
N ALA A 287 -1.20 -12.63 -1.35
CA ALA A 287 -1.64 -12.67 0.04
C ALA A 287 -3.02 -12.00 0.25
N MET A 288 -3.28 -10.88 -0.43
CA MET A 288 -4.58 -10.19 -0.38
C MET A 288 -5.69 -11.00 -1.05
N LYS A 289 -5.42 -11.61 -2.22
CA LYS A 289 -6.37 -12.50 -2.89
C LYS A 289 -6.70 -13.71 -2.03
N ARG A 290 -5.66 -14.36 -1.46
CA ARG A 290 -5.81 -15.48 -0.52
C ARG A 290 -6.62 -15.07 0.71
N GLY A 291 -6.33 -13.90 1.30
CA GLY A 291 -7.05 -13.37 2.46
C GLY A 291 -8.56 -13.29 2.22
N ARG A 292 -8.98 -12.69 1.10
CA ARG A 292 -10.42 -12.56 0.75
C ARG A 292 -11.13 -13.91 0.54
N ILE A 293 -10.42 -14.91 0.01
CA ILE A 293 -10.98 -16.25 -0.17
C ILE A 293 -11.18 -16.92 1.19
N LEU A 294 -10.19 -16.81 2.09
CA LEU A 294 -10.22 -17.46 3.39
C LEU A 294 -11.10 -16.74 4.42
N GLU A 295 -11.41 -15.46 4.22
CA GLU A 295 -12.19 -14.63 5.14
C GLU A 295 -13.55 -15.25 5.49
N GLU A 296 -14.24 -15.84 4.50
CA GLU A 296 -15.54 -16.49 4.71
C GLU A 296 -15.39 -17.80 5.52
N GLU A 297 -14.35 -18.59 5.27
CA GLU A 297 -14.07 -19.80 6.04
C GLU A 297 -13.67 -19.46 7.48
N VAL A 298 -12.78 -18.49 7.67
CA VAL A 298 -12.32 -18.06 9.00
C VAL A 298 -13.50 -17.57 9.83
N ARG A 299 -14.40 -16.79 9.24
CA ARG A 299 -15.61 -16.31 9.91
C ARG A 299 -16.53 -17.43 10.38
N LYS A 300 -16.70 -18.49 9.57
CA LYS A 300 -17.48 -19.69 9.98
C LYS A 300 -16.83 -20.40 11.17
N THR A 301 -15.51 -20.55 11.14
CA THR A 301 -14.75 -21.14 12.26
C THR A 301 -14.86 -20.29 13.52
N VAL A 302 -14.73 -18.97 13.41
CA VAL A 302 -14.88 -18.03 14.54
C VAL A 302 -16.31 -18.06 15.07
N SER A 303 -17.33 -18.09 14.21
CA SER A 303 -18.74 -18.23 14.60
C SER A 303 -18.97 -19.49 15.42
N THR A 304 -18.37 -20.61 15.00
CA THR A 304 -18.48 -21.91 15.69
C THR A 304 -17.75 -21.88 17.03
N LYS A 305 -16.52 -21.35 17.09
CA LYS A 305 -15.74 -21.24 18.33
C LYS A 305 -16.38 -20.31 19.36
N LEU A 306 -16.97 -19.21 18.92
CA LEU A 306 -17.65 -18.26 19.81
C LEU A 306 -19.06 -18.72 20.20
N GLY A 307 -19.64 -19.69 19.48
CA GLY A 307 -21.04 -20.08 19.65
C GLY A 307 -22.02 -18.95 19.30
N LYS A 308 -21.60 -18.00 18.46
CA LYS A 308 -22.40 -16.82 18.11
C LYS A 308 -22.56 -16.66 16.61
N LYS A 309 -23.70 -16.11 16.18
CA LYS A 309 -23.98 -15.83 14.76
C LYS A 309 -23.32 -14.53 14.34
N ILE A 310 -22.36 -14.63 13.41
CA ILE A 310 -21.65 -13.48 12.84
C ILE A 310 -22.31 -13.10 11.51
N ASN A 311 -22.81 -11.86 11.41
CA ASN A 311 -23.41 -11.33 10.20
C ASN A 311 -22.39 -10.51 9.39
N LYS A 312 -22.53 -10.54 8.06
CA LYS A 312 -21.82 -9.62 7.14
C LYS A 312 -22.34 -8.20 7.34
N CYS A 313 -21.46 -7.22 7.28
CA CYS A 313 -21.80 -5.81 7.35
C CYS A 313 -21.17 -5.02 6.19
N GLY A 314 -21.84 -3.95 5.79
CA GLY A 314 -21.37 -3.01 4.79
C GLY A 314 -20.46 -1.93 5.36
N LEU A 315 -20.48 -0.77 4.72
CA LEU A 315 -19.81 0.44 5.16
C LEU A 315 -20.68 1.14 6.21
N MET A 316 -20.05 1.56 7.29
CA MET A 316 -20.63 2.39 8.34
C MET A 316 -19.91 3.73 8.35
N LEU A 317 -20.70 4.81 8.42
CA LEU A 317 -20.18 6.17 8.51
C LEU A 317 -20.30 6.68 9.94
N SER A 318 -19.35 7.49 10.36
CA SER A 318 -19.47 8.23 11.63
C SER A 318 -20.46 9.37 11.47
N GLU A 319 -21.46 9.42 12.34
CA GLU A 319 -22.45 10.51 12.41
C GLU A 319 -21.76 11.85 12.71
N ASN A 320 -20.90 11.89 13.74
CA ASN A 320 -20.19 13.11 14.18
C ASN A 320 -19.03 13.52 13.27
N TYR A 321 -18.46 12.56 12.53
CA TYR A 321 -17.32 12.80 11.65
C TYR A 321 -17.58 12.17 10.28
N PRO A 322 -18.38 12.81 9.43
CA PRO A 322 -18.85 12.21 8.18
C PRO A 322 -17.75 11.83 7.18
N MET A 323 -16.53 12.34 7.37
CA MET A 323 -15.34 11.96 6.62
C MET A 323 -14.72 10.63 7.06
N ILE A 324 -15.17 10.04 8.16
CA ILE A 324 -14.65 8.78 8.72
C ILE A 324 -15.63 7.64 8.44
N ALA A 325 -15.09 6.51 7.98
CA ALA A 325 -15.86 5.32 7.68
C ALA A 325 -15.15 4.03 8.15
N GLY A 326 -15.93 3.00 8.44
CA GLY A 326 -15.42 1.66 8.76
C GLY A 326 -16.28 0.59 8.10
N SER A 327 -15.70 -0.57 7.81
CA SER A 327 -16.43 -1.72 7.28
C SER A 327 -15.84 -2.95 7.94
N PRO A 328 -16.35 -3.33 9.13
CA PRO A 328 -15.84 -4.49 9.85
C PRO A 328 -16.01 -5.77 9.02
N ASP A 329 -15.23 -6.79 9.34
CA ASP A 329 -15.40 -8.10 8.69
C ASP A 329 -16.69 -8.79 9.15
N GLY A 330 -17.17 -8.51 10.36
CA GLY A 330 -18.50 -8.95 10.78
C GLY A 330 -19.00 -8.27 12.04
N ILE A 331 -20.31 -8.38 12.26
CA ILE A 331 -20.98 -7.89 13.48
C ILE A 331 -21.72 -9.05 14.13
N CYS A 332 -21.62 -9.12 15.45
CA CYS A 332 -22.20 -10.16 16.25
C CYS A 332 -22.69 -9.57 17.58
N GLU A 333 -24.01 -9.60 17.82
CA GLU A 333 -24.63 -9.02 19.01
C GLU A 333 -24.13 -7.57 19.23
N ASN A 334 -23.50 -7.30 20.38
CA ASN A 334 -22.90 -6.01 20.75
C ASN A 334 -21.38 -6.01 20.52
N SER A 335 -20.88 -6.72 19.52
CA SER A 335 -19.44 -6.83 19.23
C SER A 335 -19.14 -6.85 17.75
N ILE A 336 -18.00 -6.26 17.39
CA ILE A 336 -17.44 -6.38 16.04
C ILE A 336 -16.40 -7.49 15.96
N ILE A 337 -16.29 -8.06 14.77
CA ILE A 337 -15.27 -9.06 14.40
C ILE A 337 -14.38 -8.42 13.35
N GLU A 338 -13.09 -8.40 13.62
CA GLU A 338 -12.07 -7.96 12.67
C GLU A 338 -11.05 -9.08 12.48
N ILE A 339 -10.87 -9.47 11.22
CA ILE A 339 -9.93 -10.47 10.74
C ILE A 339 -8.80 -9.70 10.06
N LYS A 340 -7.88 -9.20 10.92
CA LYS A 340 -6.67 -8.41 10.62
C LYS A 340 -6.92 -6.90 10.37
N CYS A 341 -6.14 -6.06 11.09
CA CYS A 341 -6.08 -4.56 11.19
C CYS A 341 -6.77 -3.96 12.45
N PRO A 342 -6.40 -2.74 12.92
CA PRO A 342 -6.75 -2.28 14.27
C PRO A 342 -8.23 -1.87 14.39
N MET A 343 -8.88 -2.39 15.42
CA MET A 343 -10.33 -2.45 15.56
C MET A 343 -10.96 -1.20 16.22
N GLN A 344 -10.20 -0.39 16.96
CA GLN A 344 -10.73 0.70 17.81
C GLN A 344 -11.55 1.75 17.03
N LEU A 345 -11.13 2.13 15.82
CA LEU A 345 -11.90 3.10 15.02
C LEU A 345 -13.17 2.48 14.42
N GLN A 346 -13.17 1.17 14.15
CA GLN A 346 -14.39 0.48 13.75
C GLN A 346 -15.39 0.42 14.91
N MET A 347 -14.91 0.17 16.13
CA MET A 347 -15.73 0.20 17.34
C MET A 347 -16.38 1.58 17.54
N TYR A 348 -15.65 2.65 17.24
CA TYR A 348 -16.18 4.02 17.26
C TYR A 348 -17.33 4.21 16.24
N VAL A 349 -17.11 3.93 14.95
CA VAL A 349 -18.13 4.17 13.92
C VAL A 349 -19.34 3.24 14.04
N THR A 350 -19.18 2.08 14.67
CA THR A 350 -20.28 1.13 14.93
C THR A 350 -21.02 1.41 16.23
N GLY A 351 -20.46 2.26 17.11
CA GLY A 351 -20.97 2.48 18.47
C GLY A 351 -20.74 1.31 19.45
N LEU A 352 -20.06 0.24 19.03
CA LEU A 352 -19.91 -0.98 19.82
C LEU A 352 -18.69 -0.93 20.76
N LYS A 353 -18.89 -1.31 22.03
CA LYS A 353 -17.87 -1.20 23.08
C LYS A 353 -16.98 -2.43 23.25
N ARG A 354 -17.30 -3.53 22.55
CA ARG A 354 -16.55 -4.80 22.60
C ARG A 354 -16.25 -5.28 21.18
N GLY A 355 -15.13 -5.96 21.01
CA GLY A 355 -14.82 -6.61 19.74
C GLY A 355 -13.89 -7.80 19.92
N TYR A 356 -13.83 -8.64 18.89
CA TYR A 356 -12.96 -9.81 18.85
C TYR A 356 -12.00 -9.67 17.68
N TYR A 357 -10.71 -9.60 18.01
CA TYR A 357 -9.62 -9.60 17.04
C TYR A 357 -9.21 -11.04 16.73
N CYS A 358 -9.39 -11.45 15.49
CA CYS A 358 -9.20 -12.84 15.07
C CYS A 358 -7.98 -12.95 14.15
N VAL A 359 -7.02 -13.79 14.54
CA VAL A 359 -5.80 -14.07 13.75
C VAL A 359 -5.80 -15.53 13.33
N ALA A 360 -5.99 -15.78 12.04
CA ALA A 360 -5.85 -17.12 11.46
C ALA A 360 -4.38 -17.49 11.30
N ASP A 361 -4.07 -18.76 11.55
CA ASP A 361 -2.73 -19.33 11.37
C ASP A 361 -2.28 -19.23 9.89
N CYS A 362 -0.97 -19.13 9.65
CA CYS A 362 -0.42 -19.19 8.29
C CYS A 362 -0.84 -20.48 7.57
N ASN A 363 -0.93 -21.60 8.31
CA ASN A 363 -1.38 -22.91 7.84
C ASN A 363 -2.87 -23.19 8.10
N TYR A 364 -3.70 -22.14 8.21
CA TYR A 364 -5.15 -22.27 8.46
C TYR A 364 -5.85 -23.29 7.55
N SER A 365 -5.44 -23.38 6.27
CA SER A 365 -6.00 -24.35 5.32
C SER A 365 -5.91 -25.81 5.80
N ALA A 366 -4.86 -26.16 6.54
CA ALA A 366 -4.63 -27.51 7.06
C ALA A 366 -5.14 -27.68 8.50
N ASN A 367 -4.89 -26.70 9.38
CA ASN A 367 -5.14 -26.87 10.82
C ASN A 367 -6.42 -26.20 11.35
N LYS A 368 -7.07 -25.35 10.53
CA LYS A 368 -8.25 -24.55 10.89
C LYS A 368 -8.09 -23.76 12.20
N ASN A 369 -6.85 -23.43 12.57
CA ASN A 369 -6.55 -22.76 13.83
C ASN A 369 -6.70 -21.23 13.71
N VAL A 370 -7.34 -20.63 14.71
CA VAL A 370 -7.60 -19.19 14.81
C VAL A 370 -7.45 -18.78 16.26
N GLN A 371 -6.60 -17.78 16.50
CA GLN A 371 -6.46 -17.10 17.78
C GLN A 371 -7.51 -15.98 17.87
N ILE A 372 -8.26 -15.94 18.95
CA ILE A 372 -9.29 -14.93 19.19
C ILE A 372 -8.88 -14.12 20.42
N ILE A 373 -8.77 -12.81 20.27
CA ILE A 373 -8.40 -11.87 21.32
C ILE A 373 -9.58 -10.93 21.56
N SER A 374 -10.12 -10.91 22.77
CA SER A 374 -11.16 -9.94 23.14
C SER A 374 -10.54 -8.56 23.40
N VAL A 375 -11.12 -7.52 22.82
CA VAL A 375 -10.67 -6.13 22.99
C VAL A 375 -11.84 -5.26 23.42
N SER A 376 -11.59 -4.39 24.41
CA SER A 376 -12.53 -3.37 24.87
C SER A 376 -12.26 -2.03 24.19
N TYR A 377 -13.31 -1.23 24.02
CA TYR A 377 -13.21 0.13 23.50
C TYR A 377 -12.37 1.02 24.43
N ASP A 378 -11.37 1.71 23.88
CA ASP A 378 -10.58 2.71 24.58
C ASP A 378 -10.95 4.11 24.11
N GLU A 379 -11.82 4.76 24.87
CA GLU A 379 -12.35 6.09 24.54
C GLU A 379 -11.26 7.17 24.52
N LYS A 380 -10.31 7.12 25.46
CA LYS A 380 -9.24 8.13 25.55
C LYS A 380 -8.31 8.03 24.35
N TYR A 381 -7.94 6.81 23.98
CA TYR A 381 -7.13 6.55 22.78
C TYR A 381 -7.85 7.03 21.52
N VAL A 382 -9.12 6.66 21.36
CA VAL A 382 -9.90 6.98 20.16
C VAL A 382 -10.10 8.49 20.01
N LEU A 383 -10.44 9.22 21.08
CA LEU A 383 -10.62 10.66 21.02
C LEU A 383 -9.34 11.39 20.57
N LYS A 384 -8.19 11.02 21.14
CA LYS A 384 -6.90 11.57 20.71
C LYS A 384 -6.62 11.26 19.24
N PHE A 385 -6.88 10.03 18.84
CA PHE A 385 -6.67 9.56 17.48
C PHE A 385 -7.58 10.24 16.46
N LEU A 386 -8.84 10.49 16.81
CA LEU A 386 -9.80 11.23 15.99
C LEU A 386 -9.33 12.65 15.72
N ASN A 387 -8.80 13.35 16.72
CA ASN A 387 -8.29 14.72 16.54
C ASN A 387 -7.16 14.77 15.50
N ASP A 388 -6.20 13.85 15.57
CA ASP A 388 -5.08 13.79 14.62
C ASP A 388 -5.58 13.51 13.18
N ILE A 389 -6.54 12.60 13.05
CA ILE A 389 -7.12 12.18 11.77
C ILE A 389 -7.95 13.31 11.16
N VAL A 390 -8.83 13.94 11.94
CA VAL A 390 -9.68 15.03 11.48
C VAL A 390 -8.80 16.20 11.02
N PHE A 391 -7.80 16.58 11.81
CA PHE A 391 -6.85 17.63 11.45
C PHE A 391 -6.13 17.33 10.13
N SER A 392 -5.59 16.12 9.97
CA SER A 392 -4.89 15.72 8.75
C SER A 392 -5.83 15.68 7.53
N TRP A 393 -7.10 15.30 7.71
CA TRP A 393 -8.08 15.28 6.61
C TRP A 393 -8.38 16.67 6.07
N LYS A 394 -8.64 17.62 6.98
CA LYS A 394 -8.94 19.02 6.63
C LYS A 394 -7.81 19.65 5.82
N ASN A 395 -6.56 19.34 6.17
CA ASN A 395 -5.39 19.96 5.55
C ASN A 395 -4.93 19.26 4.27
N ASN A 396 -5.13 17.94 4.14
CA ASN A 396 -4.51 17.15 3.07
C ASN A 396 -5.52 16.57 2.05
N VAL A 397 -6.73 16.23 2.48
CA VAL A 397 -7.72 15.55 1.61
C VAL A 397 -8.77 16.51 1.11
N TYR A 398 -9.34 17.36 1.98
CA TYR A 398 -10.39 18.30 1.59
C TYR A 398 -9.96 19.27 0.47
N PRO A 399 -8.74 19.85 0.46
CA PRO A 399 -8.34 20.75 -0.61
C PRO A 399 -8.34 20.08 -1.99
N LEU A 400 -7.94 18.81 -2.05
CA LEU A 400 -7.95 18.02 -3.28
C LEU A 400 -9.38 17.68 -3.72
N LEU A 401 -10.27 17.36 -2.79
CA LEU A 401 -11.69 17.14 -3.08
C LEU A 401 -12.33 18.40 -3.64
N TYR A 402 -12.11 19.55 -2.99
CA TYR A 402 -12.63 20.84 -3.45
C TYR A 402 -12.10 21.19 -4.83
N GLN A 403 -10.79 21.07 -5.05
CA GLN A 403 -10.17 21.31 -6.36
C GLN A 403 -10.71 20.38 -7.45
N SER A 404 -11.08 19.13 -7.12
CA SER A 404 -11.68 18.21 -8.10
C SER A 404 -13.09 18.61 -8.57
N THR A 405 -13.72 19.59 -7.92
CA THR A 405 -15.06 20.10 -8.23
C THR A 405 -15.08 21.50 -8.85
N LEU A 406 -13.91 22.14 -8.93
CA LEU A 406 -13.68 23.38 -9.67
C LEU A 406 -13.45 23.05 -11.14
#